data_AF-A0A3N9NKF4-F1
#
_entry.id   AF-A0A3N9NKF4-F1
#
_cell.length_a   1.000
_cell.length_b   1.000
_cell.length_c   1.000
_cell.angle_alpha   90.00
_cell.angle_beta   90.00
_cell.angle_gamma   90.00
#
_symmetry.space_group_name_H-M   'P 1'
#
loop_
_entity.id
_entity.type
_entity.pdbx_description
1 polymer ?
#
loop_
_entity_poly.entity_id
_entity_poly.type
_entity_poly.pdbx_seq_one_letter_code
_entity_poly.pdbx_strand_id
1 'polypeptide(L)'
;MNLIRSITGNGGGHGFGTAPVFLAAISTILGAVLFLRFGYAVGNVGLAGAIAIVLLGHAITIPTGLAVAEIATNLKVEGGGEYYIVSRSFGQTVGGAIGISL
;
A
#
# COMPACT_ATOMS: atom_id res chain seq x y z
N MET A 1 -16.22 1.39 -43.80
CA MET A 1 -16.61 1.99 -42.50
C MET A 1 -16.58 1.01 -41.30
N ASN A 2 -16.49 -0.32 -41.48
CA ASN A 2 -16.53 -1.29 -40.36
C ASN A 2 -15.17 -1.88 -39.93
N LEU A 3 -14.06 -1.52 -40.59
CA LEU A 3 -12.71 -2.03 -40.24
C LEU A 3 -12.02 -1.26 -39.10
N ILE A 4 -12.50 -0.07 -38.73
CA ILE A 4 -11.83 0.80 -37.73
C ILE A 4 -12.32 0.52 -36.30
N ARG A 5 -13.48 -0.13 -36.10
CA ARG A 5 -13.96 -0.53 -34.75
C ARG A 5 -13.26 -1.77 -34.17
N SER A 6 -12.49 -2.52 -34.95
CA SER A 6 -11.78 -3.71 -34.46
C SER A 6 -10.47 -3.39 -33.73
N ILE A 7 -9.98 -2.14 -33.79
CA ILE A 7 -8.70 -1.72 -33.19
C ILE A 7 -8.91 -1.00 -31.83
N THR A 8 -10.15 -0.74 -31.44
CA THR A 8 -10.45 -0.38 -30.05
C THR A 8 -10.38 -1.65 -29.22
N GLY A 9 -9.16 -1.94 -28.76
CA GLY A 9 -8.84 -3.02 -27.86
C GLY A 9 -9.85 -3.10 -26.74
N ASN A 10 -10.47 -4.26 -26.63
CA ASN A 10 -11.18 -4.68 -25.44
C ASN A 10 -10.11 -4.97 -24.37
N GLY A 11 -9.48 -3.91 -23.87
CA GLY A 11 -8.60 -3.95 -22.71
C GLY A 11 -9.48 -4.15 -21.48
N GLY A 12 -10.02 -5.35 -21.32
CA GLY A 12 -10.69 -5.77 -20.10
C GLY A 12 -9.70 -5.59 -18.96
N GLY A 13 -9.92 -4.56 -18.14
CA GLY A 13 -9.18 -4.37 -16.91
C GLY A 13 -9.25 -5.67 -16.13
N HIS A 14 -8.10 -6.29 -15.87
CA HIS A 14 -8.03 -7.51 -15.08
C HIS A 14 -8.57 -7.17 -13.69
N GLY A 15 -9.81 -7.60 -13.43
CA GLY A 15 -10.53 -7.39 -12.19
C GLY A 15 -9.89 -8.19 -11.06
N PHE A 16 -8.70 -7.80 -10.66
CA PHE A 16 -8.10 -8.26 -9.43
C PHE A 16 -8.89 -7.61 -8.29
N GLY A 17 -9.60 -8.45 -7.53
CA GLY A 17 -10.32 -8.00 -6.34
C GLY A 17 -9.39 -7.52 -5.24
N THR A 18 -9.90 -7.37 -4.02
CA THR A 18 -9.11 -6.95 -2.86
C THR A 18 -8.14 -8.02 -2.34
N ALA A 19 -8.33 -9.29 -2.71
CA ALA A 19 -7.54 -10.43 -2.27
C ALA A 19 -6.01 -10.31 -2.54
N PRO A 20 -5.54 -9.99 -3.77
CA PRO A 20 -4.12 -9.82 -4.03
C PRO A 20 -3.49 -8.66 -3.24
N VAL A 21 -4.23 -7.57 -3.03
CA VAL A 21 -3.74 -6.41 -2.26
C VAL A 21 -3.56 -6.78 -0.78
N PHE A 22 -4.55 -7.47 -0.20
CA PHE A 22 -4.47 -7.96 1.18
C PHE A 22 -3.33 -8.96 1.38
N LEU A 23 -3.17 -9.92 0.47
CA LEU A 23 -2.12 -10.93 0.56
C LEU A 23 -0.72 -10.32 0.40
N ALA A 24 -0.56 -9.35 -0.51
CA ALA A 24 0.69 -8.62 -0.69
C ALA A 24 1.05 -7.77 0.54
N ALA A 25 0.07 -7.08 1.13
CA ALA A 25 0.28 -6.26 2.33
C ALA A 25 0.69 -7.12 3.54
N ILE A 26 -0.02 -8.22 3.80
CA ILE A 26 0.33 -9.14 4.90
C ILE A 26 1.70 -9.77 4.70
N SER A 27 2.01 -10.21 3.47
CA SER A 27 3.31 -10.82 3.15
C SER A 27 4.46 -9.84 3.40
N THR A 28 4.30 -8.57 3.00
CA THR A 28 5.32 -7.52 3.19
C THR A 28 5.55 -7.22 4.66
N ILE A 29 4.46 -7.04 5.44
CA ILE A 29 4.54 -6.67 6.85
C ILE A 29 5.08 -7.83 7.70
N LEU A 30 4.52 -9.03 7.54
CA LEU A 30 4.96 -10.20 8.31
C LEU A 30 6.33 -10.71 7.85
N GLY A 31 6.62 -10.69 6.55
CA GLY A 31 7.84 -11.28 5.99
C GLY A 31 9.12 -10.68 6.58
N ALA A 32 9.36 -9.38 6.41
CA ALA A 32 10.61 -8.78 6.86
C ALA A 32 10.68 -8.68 8.40
N VAL A 33 9.61 -8.23 9.04
CA VAL A 33 9.63 -7.87 10.46
C VAL A 33 9.61 -9.11 11.37
N LEU A 34 8.79 -10.12 11.04
CA LEU A 34 8.64 -11.31 11.88
C LEU A 34 9.88 -12.22 11.81
N PHE A 35 10.49 -12.37 10.63
CA PHE A 35 11.66 -13.24 10.46
C PHE A 35 12.99 -12.59 10.88
N LEU A 36 13.19 -11.30 10.62
CA LEU A 36 14.49 -10.66 10.89
C LEU A 36 14.55 -9.90 12.21
N ARG A 37 13.43 -9.30 12.66
CA ARG A 37 13.47 -8.30 13.74
C ARG A 37 12.76 -8.75 15.01
N PHE A 38 11.69 -9.54 14.90
CA PHE A 38 10.90 -9.96 16.07
C PHE A 38 11.70 -10.81 17.05
N GLY A 39 12.47 -11.79 16.56
CA GLY A 39 13.34 -12.63 17.40
C GLY A 39 14.40 -11.83 18.15
N TYR A 40 15.06 -10.88 17.47
CA TYR A 40 16.03 -9.98 18.11
C TYR A 40 15.37 -9.01 19.11
N ALA A 41 14.20 -8.47 18.79
CA ALA A 41 13.48 -7.54 19.66
C ALA A 41 13.02 -8.21 20.96
N VAL A 42 12.46 -9.43 20.88
CA VAL A 42 12.06 -10.22 22.06
C VAL A 42 13.27 -10.59 22.92
N GLY A 43 14.42 -10.90 22.30
CA GLY A 43 15.66 -11.23 23.03
C GLY A 43 16.27 -10.08 23.83
N ASN A 44 16.11 -8.82 23.38
CA ASN A 44 16.68 -7.65 24.06
C ASN A 44 15.70 -6.94 25.01
N VAL A 45 14.43 -6.82 24.62
CA VAL A 45 13.41 -6.03 25.36
C VAL A 45 12.46 -6.95 26.15
N GLY A 46 12.57 -8.27 25.98
CA GLY A 46 11.69 -9.26 26.59
C GLY A 46 10.30 -9.33 25.94
N LEU A 47 9.49 -10.31 26.37
CA LEU A 47 8.14 -10.54 25.82
C LEU A 47 7.21 -9.34 26.04
N ALA A 48 7.19 -8.78 27.25
CA ALA A 48 6.32 -7.65 27.60
C ALA A 48 6.68 -6.38 26.81
N GLY A 49 7.98 -6.12 26.62
CA GLY A 49 8.46 -5.00 25.82
C GLY A 49 8.16 -5.16 24.32
N ALA A 50 8.30 -6.36 23.78
CA ALA A 50 7.93 -6.65 22.39
C ALA A 50 6.43 -6.42 22.14
N ILE A 51 5.56 -6.84 23.07
CA ILE A 51 4.10 -6.60 22.98
C ILE A 51 3.79 -5.10 23.03
N ALA A 52 4.44 -4.34 23.91
CA ALA A 52 4.25 -2.89 23.99
C ALA A 52 4.64 -2.18 22.68
N ILE A 53 5.73 -2.58 22.03
CA ILE A 53 6.16 -2.04 20.73
C ILE A 53 5.15 -2.37 19.63
N VAL A 54 4.63 -3.59 19.60
CA VAL A 54 3.60 -4.00 18.62
C VAL A 54 2.32 -3.18 18.79
N LEU A 55 1.88 -2.95 20.03
CA LEU A 55 0.70 -2.12 20.31
C LEU A 55 0.90 -0.67 19.87
N LEU A 56 2.08 -0.10 20.14
CA LEU A 56 2.41 1.25 19.72
C LEU A 56 2.50 1.37 18.19
N GLY A 57 3.03 0.34 17.52
CA GLY A 57 3.01 0.24 16.06
C GLY A 57 1.59 0.26 15.50
N HIS A 58 0.69 -0.55 16.05
CA HIS A 58 -0.71 -0.59 15.62
C HIS A 58 -1.43 0.74 15.84
N ALA A 59 -1.11 1.46 16.93
CA ALA A 59 -1.66 2.79 17.18
C ALA A 59 -1.32 3.81 16.09
N ILE A 60 -0.20 3.64 15.39
CA ILE A 60 0.22 4.49 14.26
C ILE A 60 -0.32 3.94 12.94
N THR A 61 -0.30 2.63 12.72
CA THR A 61 -0.72 2.01 11.46
C THR A 61 -2.21 2.22 11.16
N ILE A 62 -3.09 2.17 12.18
CA ILE A 62 -4.54 2.36 12.01
C ILE A 62 -4.87 3.75 11.40
N PRO A 63 -4.45 4.88 12.01
CA PRO A 63 -4.72 6.19 11.42
C PRO A 63 -4.03 6.40 10.07
N THR A 64 -2.83 5.85 9.86
CA THR A 64 -2.16 5.92 8.55
C THR A 64 -2.97 5.19 7.47
N GLY A 65 -3.50 4.00 7.76
CA GLY A 65 -4.34 3.24 6.82
C GLY A 65 -5.64 3.98 6.48
N LEU A 66 -6.26 4.64 7.47
CA LEU A 66 -7.45 5.46 7.25
C LEU A 66 -7.15 6.68 6.35
N ALA A 67 -6.01 7.35 6.53
CA ALA A 67 -5.59 8.46 5.68
C ALA A 67 -5.38 8.02 4.22
N VAL A 68 -4.74 6.87 3.99
CA VAL A 68 -4.53 6.31 2.64
C VAL A 68 -5.87 5.92 2.00
N ALA A 69 -6.80 5.35 2.77
CA ALA A 69 -8.14 5.01 2.28
C ALA A 69 -8.94 6.26 1.85
N GLU A 70 -8.82 7.37 2.58
CA GLU A 70 -9.44 8.65 2.21
C GLU A 70 -8.91 9.17 0.87
N ILE A 71 -7.58 9.18 0.70
CA ILE A 71 -6.92 9.57 -0.55
C ILE A 71 -7.39 8.69 -1.72
N ALA A 72 -7.46 7.38 -1.51
CA ALA A 72 -7.88 6.43 -2.54
C ALA A 72 -9.35 6.57 -2.93
N THR A 73 -10.22 7.02 -2.02
CA THR A 73 -11.66 7.16 -2.27
C THR A 73 -12.01 8.48 -2.97
N ASN A 74 -11.21 9.53 -2.77
CA ASN A 74 -11.46 10.85 -3.35
C ASN A 74 -11.09 10.93 -4.86
N LEU A 75 -10.21 10.06 -5.36
CA LEU A 75 -9.74 10.09 -6.74
C LEU A 75 -10.36 9.01 -7.64
N LYS A 76 -10.68 9.36 -8.89
CA LYS A 76 -11.08 8.41 -9.93
C LYS A 76 -9.84 7.65 -10.42
N VAL A 77 -9.68 6.41 -9.95
CA VAL A 77 -8.46 5.61 -10.16
C VAL A 77 -8.42 5.02 -11.57
N GLU A 78 -7.72 5.70 -12.48
CA GLU A 78 -7.38 5.17 -13.81
C GLU A 78 -6.08 4.35 -13.72
N GLY A 79 -6.18 3.09 -13.32
CA GLY A 79 -5.22 2.00 -13.61
C GLY A 79 -3.72 2.13 -13.26
N GLY A 80 -3.26 3.17 -12.55
CA GLY A 80 -1.83 3.48 -12.39
C GLY A 80 -1.14 3.13 -11.06
N GLY A 81 -1.80 2.44 -10.13
CA GLY A 81 -1.23 2.08 -8.81
C GLY A 81 -1.09 3.26 -7.83
N GLU A 82 -0.46 3.04 -6.68
CA GLU A 82 -0.40 4.02 -5.57
C GLU A 82 0.33 5.32 -5.94
N TYR A 83 1.42 5.25 -6.71
CA TYR A 83 2.15 6.44 -7.17
C TYR A 83 1.32 7.34 -8.10
N TYR A 84 0.50 6.73 -8.96
CA TYR A 84 -0.42 7.47 -9.83
C TYR A 84 -1.53 8.17 -9.05
N ILE A 85 -2.00 7.56 -7.95
CA ILE A 85 -2.98 8.17 -7.04
C ILE A 85 -2.34 9.34 -6.28
N VAL A 86 -1.15 9.15 -5.69
CA VAL A 86 -0.47 10.17 -4.87
C VAL A 86 -0.04 11.39 -5.68
N SER A 87 0.46 11.20 -6.91
CA SER A 87 0.91 12.31 -7.77
C SER A 87 -0.23 13.25 -8.21
N ARG A 88 -1.47 12.75 -8.31
CA ARG A 88 -2.66 13.59 -8.56
C ARG A 88 -3.25 14.21 -7.28
N SER A 89 -3.14 13.56 -6.11
CA SER A 89 -3.68 14.10 -4.84
C SER A 89 -2.84 15.21 -4.23
N PHE A 90 -1.51 15.08 -4.25
CA PHE A 90 -0.62 16.02 -3.53
C PHE A 90 0.18 16.95 -4.45
N GLY A 91 -0.02 16.85 -5.77
CA GLY A 91 0.77 17.58 -6.75
C GLY A 91 2.19 17.02 -6.92
N GLN A 92 2.80 17.35 -8.05
CA GLN A 92 4.08 16.80 -8.53
C GLN A 92 5.25 16.96 -7.54
N THR A 93 5.19 17.96 -6.64
CA THR A 93 6.23 18.27 -5.65
C THR A 93 6.25 17.30 -4.48
N VAL A 94 5.09 16.93 -3.92
CA VAL A 94 5.01 16.01 -2.76
C VAL A 94 5.04 14.56 -3.22
N GLY A 95 4.35 14.22 -4.31
CA GLY A 95 4.37 12.86 -4.88
C GLY A 95 5.76 12.43 -5.38
N GLY A 96 6.53 13.36 -5.97
CA GLY A 96 7.91 13.08 -6.40
C GLY A 96 8.89 12.92 -5.23
N ALA A 97 8.74 13.70 -4.16
CA ALA A 97 9.58 13.58 -2.97
C ALA A 97 9.34 12.26 -2.22
N ILE A 98 8.09 11.83 -2.08
CA ILE A 98 7.73 10.55 -1.45
C ILE A 98 8.24 9.37 -2.31
N GLY A 99 8.09 9.45 -3.65
CA GLY A 99 8.55 8.38 -4.56
C GLY A 99 10.06 8.25 -4.72
N ILE A 100 10.84 9.32 -4.44
CA ILE A 100 12.31 9.25 -4.40
C ILE A 100 12.83 8.77 -3.03
N SER A 101 12.05 8.98 -1.97
CA SER A 101 12.45 8.64 -0.59
C SER A 101 12.13 7.19 -0.19
N LEU A 102 11.26 6.50 -0.94
CA LEU A 102 10.88 5.10 -0.75
C LEU A 102 11.72 4.17 -1.64
#